data_AF-A0AAV4PF86-F1
#
_entry.id   AF-A0AAV4PF86-F1
#
_cell.length_a   1.000
_cell.length_b   1.000
_cell.length_c   1.000
_cell.angle_alpha   90.00
_cell.angle_beta   90.00
_cell.angle_gamma   90.00
#
_symmetry.space_group_name_H-M   'P 1'
#
loop_
_entity.id
_entity.type
_entity.pdbx_description
1 polymer ?
#
loop_
_entity_poly.entity_id
_entity_poly.type
_entity_poly.pdbx_seq_one_letter_code
_entity_poly.pdbx_strand_id
1 'polypeptide(L)'
;MVNSFIIADLNSQVLYSSVFNFLDDASSREELLNYFVEKVKKEFDFNTTVSNNRGMELSENVSFDTESKGIFNVKIKDIQKPVVWHSYCGCLYILVCDDTENRILAASTLFSIIRTLKDLLPKIMSSSSELVFKVDVVSLIVNTFLPSGQLLFLNNQAMQLLIKDIQKAVR
;
A
#
# COMPACT_ATOMS: atom_id res chain seq x y z
N MET A 1 -2.41 13.72 8.19
CA MET A 1 -2.00 13.54 6.78
C MET A 1 -1.48 12.11 6.57
N VAL A 2 -1.31 11.66 5.34
CA VAL A 2 -0.49 10.47 5.04
C VAL A 2 0.97 10.88 5.01
N ASN A 3 1.79 10.21 5.81
CA ASN A 3 3.21 10.51 5.92
C ASN A 3 3.99 9.76 4.86
N SER A 4 3.63 8.51 4.59
CA SER A 4 4.32 7.67 3.61
C SER A 4 3.39 6.65 2.97
N PHE A 5 3.61 6.39 1.69
CA PHE A 5 3.08 5.26 0.95
C PHE A 5 4.25 4.35 0.54
N ILE A 6 4.11 3.05 0.78
CA ILE A 6 5.19 2.06 0.57
C ILE A 6 4.62 0.87 -0.18
N ILE A 7 5.37 0.37 -1.15
CA ILE A 7 5.16 -0.93 -1.78
C ILE A 7 6.39 -1.78 -1.46
N ALA A 8 6.19 -2.93 -0.83
CA ALA A 8 7.23 -3.90 -0.56
C ALA A 8 6.85 -5.29 -1.11
N ASP A 9 7.83 -6.14 -1.36
CA ASP A 9 7.57 -7.55 -1.67
C ASP A 9 7.31 -8.37 -0.40
N LEU A 10 7.00 -9.67 -0.55
CA LEU A 10 6.83 -10.57 0.59
C LEU A 10 8.14 -10.93 1.31
N ASN A 11 9.30 -10.51 0.81
CA ASN A 11 10.62 -10.69 1.44
C ASN A 11 11.06 -9.44 2.21
N SER A 12 10.14 -8.50 2.46
CA SER A 12 10.39 -7.21 3.11
C SER A 12 11.29 -6.25 2.32
N GLN A 13 11.52 -6.47 1.03
CA GLN A 13 12.24 -5.53 0.19
C GLN A 13 11.32 -4.37 -0.22
N VAL A 14 11.69 -3.13 0.11
CA VAL A 14 11.00 -1.94 -0.40
C VAL A 14 11.21 -1.82 -1.90
N LEU A 15 10.13 -1.89 -2.67
CA LEU A 15 10.13 -1.76 -4.12
C LEU A 15 9.86 -0.32 -4.57
N TYR A 16 9.02 0.39 -3.82
CA TYR A 16 8.71 1.80 -4.04
C TYR A 16 8.32 2.47 -2.73
N SER A 17 8.69 3.74 -2.57
CA SER A 17 8.17 4.57 -1.48
C SER A 17 7.96 6.00 -1.96
N SER A 18 6.84 6.58 -1.53
CA SER A 18 6.57 8.01 -1.61
C SER A 18 6.46 8.55 -0.20
N VAL A 19 7.29 9.53 0.13
CA VAL A 19 7.26 10.12 1.46
C VAL A 19 6.88 11.59 1.35
N PHE A 20 5.80 11.93 2.04
CA PHE A 20 5.20 13.26 2.02
C PHE A 20 5.61 14.08 3.24
N ASN A 21 5.86 13.43 4.37
CA ASN A 21 6.28 14.11 5.58
C ASN A 21 7.19 13.23 6.43
N PHE A 22 8.39 13.73 6.72
CA PHE A 22 9.29 13.16 7.71
C PHE A 22 9.41 14.10 8.91
N LEU A 23 9.46 13.51 10.09
CA LEU A 23 9.81 14.21 11.32
C LEU A 23 11.33 14.25 11.57
N ASP A 24 12.19 13.61 10.75
CA ASP A 24 13.64 13.48 10.99
C ASP A 24 14.52 13.28 9.72
N ASP A 25 15.84 13.34 9.92
CA ASP A 25 16.95 13.22 8.96
C ASP A 25 16.90 11.99 8.01
N ALA A 26 17.54 12.14 6.85
CA ALA A 26 17.57 11.16 5.76
C ALA A 26 18.14 9.78 6.15
N SER A 27 19.04 9.71 7.13
CA SER A 27 19.60 8.45 7.64
C SER A 27 18.55 7.58 8.36
N SER A 28 17.63 8.23 9.08
CA SER A 28 16.54 7.56 9.80
C SER A 28 15.39 7.16 8.88
N ARG A 29 15.29 7.76 7.69
CA ARG A 29 14.20 7.47 6.74
C ARG A 29 14.19 6.01 6.30
N GLU A 30 15.32 5.49 5.82
CA GLU A 30 15.38 4.13 5.29
C GLU A 30 15.10 3.10 6.39
N GLU A 31 15.67 3.33 7.58
CA GLU A 31 15.39 2.53 8.78
C GLU A 31 13.89 2.54 9.14
N LEU A 32 13.23 3.71 9.08
CA LEU A 32 11.81 3.83 9.36
C LEU A 32 10.94 3.10 8.33
N LEU A 33 11.25 3.22 7.04
CA LEU A 33 10.53 2.52 5.98
C LEU A 33 10.63 1.00 6.17
N ASN A 34 11.84 0.49 6.38
CA ASN A 34 12.08 -0.93 6.65
C ASN A 34 11.38 -1.38 7.92
N TYR A 35 11.37 -0.55 8.98
CA TYR A 35 10.64 -0.84 10.21
C TYR A 35 9.13 -1.00 9.97
N PHE A 36 8.49 -0.13 9.16
CA PHE A 36 7.07 -0.28 8.82
C PHE A 36 6.79 -1.55 8.01
N VAL A 37 7.63 -1.84 7.02
CA VAL A 37 7.51 -3.06 6.21
C VAL A 37 7.60 -4.30 7.09
N GLU A 38 8.59 -4.37 7.97
CA GLU A 38 8.76 -5.47 8.92
C GLU A 38 7.56 -5.66 9.85
N LYS A 39 6.94 -4.57 10.29
CA LYS A 39 5.72 -4.65 11.12
C LYS A 39 4.53 -5.18 10.34
N VAL A 40 4.32 -4.69 9.12
CA VAL A 40 3.24 -5.18 8.24
C VAL A 40 3.48 -6.63 7.84
N LYS A 41 4.72 -7.01 7.54
CA LYS A 41 5.08 -8.38 7.18
C LYS A 41 4.74 -9.37 8.30
N LYS A 42 5.05 -9.04 9.55
CA LYS A 42 4.67 -9.86 10.72
C LYS A 42 3.15 -10.04 10.85
N GLU A 43 2.39 -8.96 10.63
CA GLU A 43 0.93 -9.02 10.63
C GLU A 43 0.39 -9.88 9.47
N PHE A 44 0.99 -9.74 8.27
CA PHE A 44 0.65 -10.55 7.10
C PHE A 44 0.91 -12.04 7.34
N ASP A 45 2.08 -12.40 7.88
CA ASP A 45 2.45 -13.79 8.17
C ASP A 45 1.55 -14.39 9.26
N PHE A 46 1.20 -13.60 10.27
CA PHE A 46 0.23 -13.98 11.29
C PHE A 46 -1.15 -14.25 10.66
N ASN A 47 -1.67 -13.32 9.86
CA ASN A 47 -2.98 -13.47 9.22
C ASN A 47 -3.03 -14.64 8.24
N THR A 48 -1.93 -14.89 7.52
CA THR A 48 -1.81 -16.02 6.59
C THR A 48 -1.79 -17.35 7.35
N THR A 49 -1.04 -17.42 8.46
CA THR A 49 -0.99 -18.60 9.33
C THR A 49 -2.36 -18.90 9.94
N VAL A 50 -3.07 -17.89 10.45
CA VAL A 50 -4.40 -18.06 11.05
C VAL A 50 -5.44 -18.45 10.00
N SER A 51 -5.37 -17.87 8.79
CA SER A 51 -6.29 -18.18 7.70
C SER A 51 -6.11 -19.61 7.18
N ASN A 52 -4.86 -20.05 6.99
CA ASN A 52 -4.56 -21.40 6.52
C ASN A 52 -5.03 -22.47 7.52
N ASN A 53 -4.95 -22.20 8.82
CA ASN A 53 -5.46 -23.10 9.85
C ASN A 53 -6.99 -23.24 9.88
N ARG A 54 -7.72 -22.32 9.22
CA ARG A 54 -9.19 -22.38 9.10
C ARG A 54 -9.67 -23.04 7.81
N GLY A 55 -8.79 -23.20 6.82
CA GLY A 55 -9.13 -23.61 5.45
C GLY A 55 -8.95 -25.09 5.13
N MET A 56 -8.71 -25.95 6.12
CA MET A 56 -8.53 -27.40 5.87
C MET A 56 -9.86 -28.14 5.66
N GLU A 57 -10.77 -27.60 4.84
CA GLU A 57 -11.81 -28.36 4.14
C GLU A 57 -12.13 -27.66 2.80
N LEU A 58 -11.83 -28.36 1.70
CA LEU A 58 -12.25 -28.17 0.29
C LEU A 58 -11.33 -27.40 -0.69
N SER A 59 -10.94 -28.18 -1.71
CA SER A 59 -10.59 -27.88 -3.10
C SER A 59 -9.11 -27.67 -3.46
N GLU A 60 -8.63 -28.63 -4.27
CA GLU A 60 -7.43 -28.58 -5.08
C GLU A 60 -7.57 -27.51 -6.19
N ASN A 61 -6.45 -26.81 -6.46
CA ASN A 61 -6.19 -26.02 -7.67
C ASN A 61 -6.92 -24.67 -7.85
N VAL A 62 -6.67 -23.71 -6.97
CA VAL A 62 -6.39 -22.32 -7.38
C VAL A 62 -5.34 -21.78 -6.41
N SER A 63 -4.16 -21.37 -6.89
CA SER A 63 -3.22 -20.56 -6.11
C SER A 63 -3.85 -19.19 -5.89
N PHE A 64 -4.83 -19.11 -4.98
CA PHE A 64 -5.40 -17.85 -4.54
C PHE A 64 -4.31 -17.12 -3.78
N ASP A 65 -3.74 -16.14 -4.46
CA ASP A 65 -2.97 -15.09 -3.82
C ASP A 65 -3.84 -14.52 -2.68
N THR A 66 -3.53 -14.92 -1.45
CA THR A 66 -4.45 -14.71 -0.34
C THR A 66 -4.37 -13.25 0.05
N GLU A 67 -5.34 -12.47 -0.43
CA GLU A 67 -5.48 -11.07 -0.07
C GLU A 67 -5.72 -10.95 1.43
N SER A 68 -4.90 -10.14 2.08
CA SER A 68 -4.98 -9.84 3.50
C SER A 68 -4.84 -8.34 3.69
N LYS A 69 -5.54 -7.78 4.65
CA LYS A 69 -5.53 -6.34 4.90
C LYS A 69 -5.76 -6.07 6.37
N GLY A 70 -5.27 -4.94 6.84
CA GLY A 70 -5.38 -4.61 8.24
C GLY A 70 -5.10 -3.15 8.53
N ILE A 71 -5.46 -2.78 9.76
CA ILE A 71 -5.22 -1.46 10.31
C ILE A 71 -4.70 -1.67 11.73
N PHE A 72 -3.52 -1.16 12.03
CA PHE A 72 -2.95 -1.21 13.38
C PHE A 72 -2.20 0.08 13.69
N ASN A 73 -1.79 0.27 14.94
CA ASN A 73 -0.98 1.41 15.34
C ASN A 73 0.46 0.97 15.57
N VAL A 74 1.40 1.78 15.12
CA VAL A 74 2.83 1.64 15.38
C VAL A 74 3.31 2.81 16.22
N LYS A 75 4.07 2.53 17.27
CA LYS A 75 4.62 3.56 18.16
C LYS A 75 6.02 3.97 17.67
N ILE A 76 6.21 5.25 17.34
CA ILE A 76 7.49 5.84 16.91
C ILE A 76 7.76 7.05 17.77
N LYS A 77 8.89 7.04 18.51
CA LYS A 77 9.28 8.15 19.41
C LYS A 77 8.11 8.63 20.29
N ASP A 78 7.40 7.67 20.88
CA ASP A 78 6.19 7.86 21.70
C ASP A 78 4.92 8.35 21.00
N ILE A 79 4.97 8.60 19.70
CA ILE A 79 3.81 8.99 18.89
C ILE A 79 3.20 7.75 18.23
N GLN A 80 1.88 7.59 18.32
CA GLN A 80 1.15 6.54 17.63
C GLN A 80 0.94 6.92 16.17
N LYS A 81 1.33 6.04 15.25
CA LYS A 81 1.13 6.17 13.81
C LYS A 81 0.21 5.06 13.32
N PRO A 82 -1.02 5.38 12.91
CA PRO A 82 -1.89 4.41 12.25
C PRO A 82 -1.25 3.92 10.95
N VAL A 83 -1.17 2.61 10.80
CA VAL A 83 -0.71 1.93 9.60
C VAL A 83 -1.88 1.20 8.99
N VAL A 84 -2.17 1.50 7.72
CA VAL A 84 -3.20 0.84 6.92
C VAL A 84 -2.48 0.06 5.83
N TRP A 85 -2.77 -1.22 5.69
CA TRP A 85 -2.06 -2.06 4.74
C TRP A 85 -2.96 -3.07 4.03
N HIS A 86 -2.51 -3.53 2.87
CA HIS A 86 -3.19 -4.52 2.03
C HIS A 86 -2.15 -5.32 1.25
N SER A 87 -2.18 -6.64 1.33
CA SER A 87 -1.42 -7.55 0.47
C SER A 87 -2.18 -7.86 -0.81
N TYR A 88 -1.51 -7.72 -1.95
CA TYR A 88 -2.10 -8.01 -3.26
C TYR A 88 -1.00 -8.38 -4.28
N CYS A 89 -1.16 -9.51 -4.99
CA CYS A 89 -0.22 -10.05 -5.98
C CYS A 89 1.23 -10.08 -5.48
N GLY A 90 1.45 -10.74 -4.35
CA GLY A 90 2.79 -10.89 -3.77
C GLY A 90 3.46 -9.59 -3.31
N CYS A 91 2.71 -8.50 -3.16
CA CYS A 91 3.21 -7.23 -2.64
C CYS A 91 2.42 -6.78 -1.41
N LEU A 92 3.08 -6.05 -0.52
CA LEU A 92 2.51 -5.35 0.62
C LEU A 92 2.41 -3.86 0.29
N TYR A 93 1.19 -3.34 0.25
CA TYR A 93 0.90 -1.91 0.07
C TYR A 93 0.58 -1.29 1.42
N ILE A 94 1.25 -0.20 1.76
CA ILE A 94 1.26 0.34 3.12
C ILE A 94 1.05 1.85 3.06
N LEU A 95 0.12 2.36 3.87
CA LEU A 95 -0.03 3.77 4.20
C LEU A 95 0.32 3.98 5.67
N VAL A 96 1.24 4.90 5.93
CA VAL A 96 1.54 5.41 7.26
C VAL A 96 0.84 6.74 7.40
N CYS A 97 -0.09 6.84 8.34
CA CYS A 97 -0.90 8.03 8.55
C CYS A 97 -0.52 8.72 9.87
N ASP A 98 -0.91 9.99 10.00
CA ASP A 98 -1.01 10.64 11.30
C ASP A 98 -2.19 10.09 12.13
N ASP A 99 -2.13 10.31 13.43
CA ASP A 99 -3.11 9.85 14.43
C ASP A 99 -4.52 10.39 14.22
N THR A 100 -4.62 11.61 13.70
CA THR A 100 -5.89 12.32 13.42
C THR A 100 -6.55 11.90 12.12
N GLU A 101 -5.90 11.09 11.27
CA GLU A 101 -6.45 10.75 9.96
C GLU A 101 -7.60 9.75 9.99
N ASN A 102 -8.48 9.90 9.02
CA ASN A 102 -9.58 8.96 8.83
C ASN A 102 -9.07 7.63 8.24
N ARG A 103 -8.94 6.63 9.10
CA ARG A 103 -8.44 5.29 8.77
C ARG A 103 -9.28 4.56 7.73
N ILE A 104 -10.60 4.77 7.74
CA ILE A 104 -11.52 4.16 6.77
C ILE A 104 -11.30 4.78 5.39
N LEU A 105 -11.15 6.11 5.33
CA LEU A 105 -10.82 6.81 4.09
C LEU A 105 -9.45 6.39 3.57
N ALA A 106 -8.45 6.26 4.44
CA ALA A 106 -7.13 5.75 4.08
C ALA A 106 -7.20 4.34 3.48
N ALA A 107 -7.94 3.42 4.10
CA ALA A 107 -8.13 2.06 3.58
C ALA A 107 -8.85 2.04 2.22
N SER A 108 -9.90 2.85 2.07
CA SER A 108 -10.60 2.99 0.79
C SER A 108 -9.69 3.58 -0.29
N THR A 109 -8.88 4.58 0.06
CA THR A 109 -7.92 5.21 -0.86
C THR A 109 -6.84 4.21 -1.28
N LEU A 110 -6.28 3.45 -0.34
CA LEU A 110 -5.31 2.39 -0.61
C LEU A 110 -5.88 1.35 -1.58
N PHE A 111 -7.12 0.92 -1.35
CA PHE A 111 -7.81 0.00 -2.25
C PHE A 111 -7.97 0.57 -3.66
N SER A 112 -8.36 1.84 -3.81
CA SER A 112 -8.47 2.50 -5.11
C SER A 112 -7.13 2.65 -5.82
N ILE A 113 -6.05 2.95 -5.09
CA ILE A 113 -4.68 2.99 -5.64
C ILE A 113 -4.29 1.61 -6.18
N ILE A 114 -4.45 0.55 -5.38
CA ILE A 114 -4.09 -0.83 -5.76
C ILE A 114 -4.87 -1.26 -7.00
N ARG A 115 -6.18 -0.98 -7.05
CA ARG A 115 -7.01 -1.27 -8.22
C ARG A 115 -6.52 -0.52 -9.46
N THR A 116 -6.19 0.76 -9.32
CA THR A 116 -5.71 1.58 -10.45
C THR A 116 -4.35 1.09 -10.95
N LEU A 117 -3.45 0.70 -10.04
CA LEU A 117 -2.16 0.09 -10.36
C LEU A 117 -2.36 -1.23 -11.12
N LYS A 118 -3.27 -2.09 -10.68
CA LYS A 118 -3.62 -3.33 -11.39
C LYS A 118 -4.11 -3.05 -12.81
N ASP A 119 -5.05 -2.11 -12.95
CA ASP A 119 -5.68 -1.80 -14.23
C ASP A 119 -4.68 -1.21 -15.24
N LEU A 120 -3.71 -0.41 -14.77
CA LEU A 120 -2.72 0.25 -15.62
C LEU A 120 -1.43 -0.55 -15.82
N LEU A 121 -1.05 -1.37 -14.84
CA LEU A 121 0.23 -2.08 -14.79
C LEU A 121 0.02 -3.57 -14.47
N PRO A 122 -0.76 -4.31 -15.28
CA PRO A 122 -1.12 -5.70 -14.98
C PRO A 122 0.09 -6.66 -14.96
N LYS A 123 1.23 -6.28 -15.56
CA LYS A 123 2.45 -7.10 -15.58
C LYS A 123 3.33 -6.96 -14.33
N ILE A 124 3.19 -5.88 -13.57
CA ILE A 124 3.86 -5.72 -12.25
C ILE A 124 3.46 -6.85 -11.30
N MET A 125 2.28 -7.44 -11.52
CA MET A 125 1.76 -8.57 -10.76
C MET A 125 2.48 -9.90 -11.05
N SER A 126 3.33 -9.94 -12.08
CA SER A 126 4.07 -11.14 -12.50
C SER A 126 5.54 -11.12 -12.09
N SER A 127 6.11 -9.93 -11.87
CA SER A 127 7.48 -9.78 -11.36
C SER A 127 7.64 -8.43 -10.66
N SER A 128 8.01 -8.45 -9.38
CA SER A 128 8.33 -7.25 -8.59
C SER A 128 9.42 -6.38 -9.22
N SER A 129 10.30 -6.99 -10.04
CA SER A 129 11.35 -6.29 -10.78
C SER A 129 10.81 -5.32 -11.86
N GLU A 130 9.60 -5.55 -12.38
CA GLU A 130 9.00 -4.67 -13.38
C GLU A 130 8.52 -3.34 -12.79
N LEU A 131 8.27 -3.28 -11.48
CA LEU A 131 7.85 -2.05 -10.79
C LEU A 131 8.92 -0.95 -10.93
N VAL A 132 10.20 -1.34 -10.94
CA VAL A 132 11.34 -0.41 -11.09
C VAL A 132 11.27 0.35 -12.42
N PHE A 133 10.80 -0.28 -13.49
CA PHE A 133 10.67 0.35 -14.81
C PHE A 133 9.41 1.19 -14.97
N LYS A 134 8.51 1.18 -13.97
CA LYS A 134 7.21 1.86 -14.00
C LYS A 134 7.02 2.82 -12.82
N VAL A 135 8.12 3.17 -12.13
CA VAL A 135 8.12 4.09 -10.98
C VAL A 135 7.44 5.41 -11.30
N ASP A 136 7.61 5.97 -12.50
CA ASP A 136 6.95 7.21 -12.90
C ASP A 136 5.42 7.11 -12.92
N VAL A 137 4.90 5.98 -13.41
CA VAL A 137 3.45 5.72 -13.45
C VAL A 137 2.90 5.49 -12.03
N VAL A 138 3.63 4.73 -11.21
CA VAL A 138 3.29 4.55 -9.79
C VAL A 138 3.27 5.89 -9.07
N SER A 139 4.28 6.73 -9.30
CA SER A 139 4.39 8.07 -8.72
C SER A 139 3.25 8.97 -9.16
N LEU A 140 2.88 8.95 -10.44
CA LEU A 140 1.75 9.70 -10.97
C LEU A 140 0.45 9.29 -10.28
N ILE A 141 0.16 7.99 -10.18
CA ILE A 141 -1.04 7.47 -9.51
C ILE A 141 -1.03 7.92 -8.05
N VAL A 142 0.06 7.67 -7.32
CA VAL A 142 0.17 8.00 -5.90
C VAL A 142 -0.03 9.49 -5.66
N ASN A 143 0.62 10.37 -6.43
CA ASN A 143 0.47 11.82 -6.30
C ASN A 143 -0.91 12.34 -6.71
N THR A 144 -1.63 11.61 -7.57
CA THR A 144 -2.99 11.95 -7.97
C THR A 144 -4.01 11.61 -6.87
N PHE A 145 -3.82 10.47 -6.19
CA PHE A 145 -4.68 10.03 -5.09
C PHE A 145 -4.33 10.66 -3.74
N LEU A 146 -3.04 10.99 -3.54
CA LEU A 146 -2.47 11.51 -2.30
C LEU A 146 -1.64 12.77 -2.60
N PRO A 147 -2.24 13.85 -3.12
CA PRO A 147 -1.50 15.07 -3.41
C PRO A 147 -0.86 15.60 -2.13
N SER A 148 0.48 15.62 -2.10
CA SER A 148 1.25 15.98 -0.89
C SER A 148 0.86 15.19 0.36
N GLY A 149 0.40 13.94 0.21
CA GLY A 149 -0.03 13.09 1.32
C GLY A 149 -1.43 13.38 1.85
N GLN A 150 -2.22 14.25 1.21
CA GLN A 150 -3.59 14.53 1.64
C GLN A 150 -4.56 13.43 1.18
N LEU A 151 -5.40 12.94 2.09
CA LEU A 151 -6.50 12.04 1.72
C LEU A 151 -7.62 12.85 1.08
N LEU A 152 -7.95 12.51 -0.17
CA LEU A 152 -9.05 13.15 -0.88
C LEU A 152 -10.36 12.42 -0.59
N PHE A 153 -11.36 13.16 -0.08
CA PHE A 153 -12.72 12.64 0.01
C PHE A 153 -13.39 12.76 -1.36
N LEU A 154 -13.29 11.70 -2.16
CA LEU A 154 -13.87 11.65 -3.50
C LEU A 154 -15.12 10.78 -3.49
N ASN A 155 -16.22 11.29 -4.05
CA ASN A 155 -17.36 10.45 -4.35
C ASN A 155 -17.05 9.54 -5.56
N ASN A 156 -17.91 8.53 -5.80
CA ASN A 156 -17.70 7.56 -6.87
C ASN A 156 -17.55 8.22 -8.26
N GLN A 157 -18.28 9.30 -8.56
CA GLN A 157 -18.19 9.96 -9.87
C GLN A 157 -16.85 10.68 -10.05
N ALA A 158 -16.42 11.45 -9.04
CA ALA A 158 -15.14 12.15 -9.03
C ALA A 158 -13.98 11.15 -9.11
N MET A 159 -14.08 10.03 -8.38
CA MET A 159 -13.10 8.94 -8.43
C MET A 159 -12.95 8.36 -9.85
N GLN A 160 -14.06 8.12 -10.56
CA GLN A 160 -14.02 7.57 -11.91
C GLN A 160 -13.44 8.57 -12.93
N LEU A 161 -13.72 9.86 -12.77
CA LEU A 161 -13.11 10.91 -13.61
C LEU A 161 -11.60 10.98 -13.38
N LEU A 162 -11.17 10.94 -12.12
CA LEU A 162 -9.76 10.93 -11.74
C LEU A 162 -9.01 9.76 -12.39
N ILE A 163 -9.56 8.54 -12.28
CA ILE A 163 -8.96 7.34 -12.89
C ILE A 163 -8.88 7.47 -14.41
N LYS A 164 -9.91 8.02 -15.07
CA LYS A 164 -9.89 8.26 -16.52
C LYS A 164 -8.80 9.24 -16.93
N ASP A 165 -8.56 10.28 -16.13
CA ASP A 165 -7.53 11.27 -16.44
C ASP A 165 -6.13 10.70 -16.25
N ILE A 166 -5.91 9.86 -15.23
CA ILE A 166 -4.67 9.07 -15.09
C ILE A 166 -4.47 8.16 -16.31
N GLN A 167 -5.52 7.44 -16.74
CA GLN A 167 -5.45 6.57 -17.93
C GLN A 167 -5.06 7.32 -19.21
N LYS A 168 -5.49 8.57 -19.37
CA LYS A 168 -5.08 9.40 -20.51
C LYS A 168 -3.63 9.85 -20.37
N ALA A 169 -3.19 10.19 -19.16
CA ALA A 169 -1.83 10.69 -18.91
C ALA A 169 -0.74 9.62 -19.05
N VAL A 170 -1.10 8.33 -18.92
CA VAL A 170 -0.16 7.19 -19.03
C VAL A 170 -0.04 6.66 -20.46
N ARG A 171 -0.95 7.02 -21.37
CA ARG A 171 -0.95 6.62 -22.79
C ARG A 171 -0.12 7.56 -23.64
#